data_AF-A0A238H2N9-F1
#
_entry.id   AF-A0A238H2N9-F1
#
_cell.length_a   1.000
_cell.length_b   1.000
_cell.length_c   1.000
_cell.angle_alpha   90.00
_cell.angle_beta   90.00
_cell.angle_gamma   90.00
#
_symmetry.space_group_name_H-M   'P 1'
#
loop_
_entity.id
_entity.type
_entity.pdbx_description
1 polymer ?
#
loop_
_entity_poly.entity_id
_entity_poly.type
_entity_poly.pdbx_seq_one_letter_code
_entity_poly.pdbx_strand_id
1 'polypeptide(L)'
;MSACRCSAHAGVRLHDTQPDRMPATQPLDGAGSAYALTSPSSPAAALRDAPQRPLAATASVSAEIAAQATRCLLVEIDTWPKPGLVSHVDSGSHDDMSADTFRRSAAALRPFFAELADAGARDANMAALRRIGLRAESAMLDATHGVNTHRGAIFGLGLLCAAAGLRAASHVPHRAAATLGAIVAERWGAAIVRGPRALDSHGECASRRYGVGGARAEAAGGFPSVYTLGVHALADAAQLAPGNPEAARVHACFVLIAGIDDTNLLHRGGLDGLVFAQRTARDFLARGGVGAIDWHSRAVAAHRAFVARRLSPGGAADLLAMSLFVAAYDGSRLRAAPPIEPPWPTRANRRQPERSATVRTPPDRARGVQAEVSADRRRPQRRTEPSR
;
A
#
# COMPACT_ATOMS: atom_id res chain seq x y z
N MET A 1 26.56 -17.39 5.99
CA MET A 1 25.75 -18.23 5.09
C MET A 1 25.10 -19.31 5.94
N SER A 2 23.79 -19.24 6.17
CA SER A 2 23.02 -20.35 6.73
C SER A 2 21.59 -20.20 6.22
N ALA A 3 21.18 -21.10 5.33
CA ALA A 3 19.89 -21.10 4.66
C ALA A 3 18.98 -22.10 5.37
N CYS A 4 17.86 -21.62 5.92
CA CYS A 4 16.85 -22.49 6.51
C CYS A 4 15.83 -22.85 5.42
N ARG A 5 15.74 -24.14 5.08
CA ARG A 5 14.72 -24.72 4.18
C ARG A 5 13.60 -25.30 5.05
N CYS A 6 12.35 -24.93 4.78
CA CYS A 6 11.17 -25.61 5.33
C CYS A 6 10.37 -26.22 4.18
N SER A 7 10.24 -27.55 4.20
CA SER A 7 9.36 -28.33 3.32
C SER A 7 8.11 -28.73 4.11
N ALA A 8 6.94 -28.59 3.49
CA ALA A 8 5.65 -29.02 4.03
C ALA A 8 5.06 -30.12 3.13
N HIS A 9 4.67 -31.26 3.71
CA HIS A 9 3.82 -32.28 3.08
C HIS A 9 2.95 -32.96 4.14
N ALA A 10 1.63 -32.81 4.02
CA ALA A 10 0.64 -33.71 4.60
C ALA A 10 -0.62 -33.65 3.72
N GLY A 11 -0.90 -34.74 3.01
CA GLY A 11 -2.06 -34.90 2.15
C GLY A 11 -3.24 -35.52 2.90
N VAL A 12 -4.46 -35.09 2.57
CA VAL A 12 -5.72 -35.70 3.01
C VAL A 12 -6.59 -35.98 1.78
N ARG A 13 -7.10 -37.20 1.68
CA ARG A 13 -8.01 -37.71 0.64
C ARG A 13 -9.45 -37.28 0.93
N LEU A 14 -10.25 -36.99 -0.09
CA LEU A 14 -11.70 -36.87 0.00
C LEU A 14 -12.38 -37.87 -0.94
N HIS A 15 -13.41 -38.52 -0.40
CA HIS A 15 -14.31 -39.47 -1.06
C HIS A 15 -15.45 -38.75 -1.77
N ASP A 16 -15.89 -39.34 -2.86
CA ASP A 16 -16.86 -38.88 -3.86
C ASP A 16 -18.19 -39.63 -3.68
N THR A 17 -19.33 -38.93 -3.74
CA THR A 17 -20.67 -39.55 -3.95
C THR A 17 -21.67 -38.56 -4.56
N GLN A 18 -22.15 -38.89 -5.77
CA GLN A 18 -23.29 -38.34 -6.51
C GLN A 18 -24.66 -38.74 -5.91
N PRO A 19 -25.76 -38.09 -6.37
CA PRO A 19 -26.92 -38.87 -6.79
C PRO A 19 -27.58 -38.41 -8.12
N ASP A 20 -28.52 -39.25 -8.57
CA ASP A 20 -28.96 -39.53 -9.94
C ASP A 20 -30.42 -39.08 -10.23
N ARG A 21 -30.69 -38.76 -11.51
CA ARG A 21 -31.93 -38.81 -12.35
C ARG A 21 -33.38 -38.50 -11.85
N MET A 22 -34.01 -37.45 -12.44
CA MET A 22 -35.19 -37.33 -13.38
C MET A 22 -36.34 -38.40 -13.40
N PRO A 23 -37.55 -38.20 -14.05
CA PRO A 23 -38.18 -37.01 -14.72
C PRO A 23 -39.74 -36.81 -14.57
N ALA A 24 -40.18 -35.64 -15.08
CA ALA A 24 -41.40 -35.20 -15.82
C ALA A 24 -42.77 -35.94 -15.85
N THR A 25 -43.87 -35.14 -15.83
CA THR A 25 -45.09 -35.27 -16.70
C THR A 25 -45.95 -33.96 -16.69
N GLN A 26 -46.54 -33.62 -17.85
CA GLN A 26 -47.61 -32.61 -18.14
C GLN A 26 -48.78 -33.36 -18.86
N PRO A 27 -49.82 -32.70 -19.45
CA PRO A 27 -50.83 -31.72 -18.98
C PRO A 27 -52.27 -32.15 -19.40
N LEU A 28 -53.35 -31.38 -19.14
CA LEU A 28 -54.62 -31.48 -19.93
C LEU A 28 -55.51 -30.20 -19.88
N ASP A 29 -56.26 -30.06 -20.97
CA ASP A 29 -57.06 -28.94 -21.53
C ASP A 29 -58.40 -28.56 -20.84
N GLY A 30 -59.05 -27.49 -21.33
CA GLY A 30 -60.51 -27.37 -21.27
C GLY A 30 -61.11 -25.98 -21.60
N ALA A 31 -61.80 -25.87 -22.73
CA ALA A 31 -62.46 -24.69 -23.29
C ALA A 31 -63.91 -24.45 -22.78
N GLY A 32 -64.47 -23.25 -22.99
CA GLY A 32 -65.91 -22.97 -22.87
C GLY A 32 -66.31 -21.51 -23.16
N SER A 33 -67.31 -21.31 -24.02
CA SER A 33 -67.78 -20.05 -24.64
C SER A 33 -69.25 -19.76 -24.30
N ALA A 34 -69.67 -18.48 -24.20
CA ALA A 34 -70.86 -17.86 -24.87
C ALA A 34 -71.50 -16.64 -24.14
N TYR A 35 -71.62 -15.50 -24.88
CA TYR A 35 -72.67 -14.44 -25.05
C TYR A 35 -73.62 -14.01 -23.88
N ALA A 36 -74.14 -12.77 -23.69
CA ALA A 36 -74.03 -11.40 -24.24
C ALA A 36 -74.93 -10.41 -23.42
N LEU A 37 -74.83 -9.08 -23.72
CA LEU A 37 -75.71 -7.91 -23.37
C LEU A 37 -75.36 -7.17 -22.04
N THR A 38 -75.21 -5.83 -21.87
CA THR A 38 -75.57 -4.59 -22.63
C THR A 38 -74.90 -3.33 -22.00
N SER A 39 -74.33 -2.45 -22.84
CA SER A 39 -74.24 -0.94 -22.77
C SER A 39 -73.41 -0.23 -21.66
N PRO A 40 -73.09 1.10 -21.77
CA PRO A 40 -71.78 1.60 -22.18
C PRO A 40 -71.07 2.50 -21.14
N SER A 41 -69.74 2.48 -21.04
CA SER A 41 -68.99 3.56 -20.37
C SER A 41 -67.47 3.56 -20.64
N SER A 42 -66.98 4.76 -21.00
CA SER A 42 -65.62 5.29 -20.92
C SER A 42 -64.46 4.72 -21.77
N PRO A 43 -63.67 5.59 -22.44
CA PRO A 43 -62.44 5.22 -23.10
C PRO A 43 -61.31 5.15 -22.07
N ALA A 44 -61.09 3.97 -21.50
CA ALA A 44 -59.92 3.71 -20.65
C ALA A 44 -59.31 2.35 -20.98
N ALA A 45 -58.71 2.24 -22.17
CA ALA A 45 -57.88 1.10 -22.53
C ALA A 45 -56.80 1.51 -23.53
N ALA A 46 -55.66 2.00 -23.02
CA ALA A 46 -54.34 1.86 -23.66
C ALA A 46 -53.23 2.41 -22.76
N LEU A 47 -52.97 1.76 -21.62
CA LEU A 47 -51.65 1.78 -20.98
C LEU A 47 -51.36 0.34 -20.54
N ARG A 48 -51.12 -0.49 -21.55
CA ARG A 48 -50.55 -1.82 -21.40
C ARG A 48 -49.12 -1.65 -20.89
N ASP A 49 -48.88 -2.18 -19.70
CA ASP A 49 -47.67 -2.92 -19.31
C ASP A 49 -46.38 -2.47 -20.02
N ALA A 50 -45.88 -1.30 -19.60
CA ALA A 50 -44.50 -0.94 -19.91
C ALA A 50 -43.59 -1.89 -19.10
N PRO A 51 -42.61 -2.57 -19.73
CA PRO A 51 -41.66 -3.36 -18.97
C PRO A 51 -40.98 -2.45 -17.96
N GLN A 52 -41.24 -2.67 -16.67
CA GLN A 52 -40.51 -2.02 -15.61
C GLN A 52 -39.05 -2.41 -15.80
N ARG A 53 -38.24 -1.49 -16.35
CA ARG A 53 -36.78 -1.61 -16.31
C ARG A 53 -36.45 -1.92 -14.86
N PRO A 54 -35.72 -3.01 -14.56
CA PRO A 54 -35.33 -3.29 -13.18
C PRO A 54 -34.64 -2.02 -12.67
N LEU A 55 -35.22 -1.42 -11.63
CA LEU A 55 -34.63 -0.31 -10.91
C LEU A 55 -33.24 -0.81 -10.53
N ALA A 56 -32.19 -0.28 -11.15
CA ALA A 56 -30.83 -0.69 -10.86
C ALA A 56 -30.67 -0.59 -9.34
N ALA A 57 -30.53 -1.73 -8.66
CA ALA A 57 -30.42 -1.76 -7.21
C ALA A 57 -29.30 -0.79 -6.83
N THR A 58 -29.63 0.28 -6.10
CA THR A 58 -28.63 1.24 -5.64
C THR A 58 -27.63 0.44 -4.81
N ALA A 59 -26.38 0.39 -5.27
CA ALA A 59 -25.34 -0.37 -4.60
C ALA A 59 -25.25 0.10 -3.14
N SER A 60 -25.08 -0.82 -2.19
CA SER A 60 -24.86 -0.42 -0.80
C SER A 60 -23.56 0.39 -0.70
N VAL A 61 -23.48 1.31 0.26
CA VAL A 61 -22.26 2.10 0.53
C VAL A 61 -21.04 1.19 0.72
N SER A 62 -21.20 0.04 1.37
CA SER A 62 -20.13 -0.95 1.52
C SER A 62 -19.70 -1.59 0.20
N ALA A 63 -20.63 -1.88 -0.71
CA ALA A 63 -20.32 -2.38 -2.03
C ALA A 63 -19.56 -1.34 -2.89
N GLU A 64 -19.89 -0.05 -2.75
CA GLU A 64 -19.18 1.05 -3.42
C GLU A 64 -17.76 1.21 -2.89
N ILE A 65 -17.59 1.23 -1.56
CA ILE A 65 -16.27 1.26 -0.90
C ILE A 65 -15.42 0.07 -1.35
N ALA A 66 -15.99 -1.14 -1.37
CA ALA A 66 -15.31 -2.35 -1.79
C ALA A 66 -14.90 -2.32 -3.26
N ALA A 67 -15.79 -1.85 -4.13
CA ALA A 67 -15.51 -1.71 -5.55
C ALA A 67 -14.40 -0.67 -5.78
N GLN A 68 -14.38 0.43 -5.02
CA GLN A 68 -13.33 1.43 -5.10
C GLN A 68 -11.97 0.89 -4.61
N ALA A 69 -11.94 0.21 -3.45
CA ALA A 69 -10.74 -0.42 -2.94
C ALA A 69 -10.16 -1.44 -3.94
N THR A 70 -11.01 -2.29 -4.50
CA THR A 70 -10.63 -3.28 -5.52
C THR A 70 -10.06 -2.61 -6.78
N ARG A 71 -10.72 -1.54 -7.26
CA ARG A 71 -10.20 -0.75 -8.39
C ARG A 71 -8.82 -0.17 -8.10
N CYS A 72 -8.58 0.35 -6.89
CA CYS A 72 -7.29 0.92 -6.52
C CYS A 72 -6.18 -0.14 -6.48
N LEU A 73 -6.46 -1.38 -6.06
CA LEU A 73 -5.49 -2.48 -6.19
C LEU A 73 -5.16 -2.79 -7.66
N LEU A 74 -6.17 -2.85 -8.53
CA LEU A 74 -5.95 -3.12 -9.96
C LEU A 74 -5.16 -1.98 -10.62
N VAL A 75 -5.48 -0.73 -10.29
CA VAL A 75 -4.80 0.47 -10.80
C VAL A 75 -3.34 0.55 -10.34
N GLU A 76 -3.04 0.09 -9.12
CA GLU A 76 -1.66 -0.05 -8.62
C GLU A 76 -0.87 -1.03 -9.51
N ILE A 77 -1.48 -2.14 -9.93
CA ILE A 77 -0.86 -3.14 -10.81
C ILE A 77 -0.74 -2.64 -12.26
N ASP A 78 -1.72 -1.86 -12.71
CA ASP A 78 -1.72 -1.19 -14.02
C ASP A 78 -0.84 0.08 -14.03
N THR A 79 0.12 0.20 -13.10
CA THR A 79 1.11 1.29 -13.06
C THR A 79 2.45 0.81 -13.61
N TRP A 80 2.94 1.50 -14.66
CA TRP A 80 4.26 1.26 -15.23
C TRP A 80 4.94 2.58 -15.64
N PRO A 81 6.27 2.74 -15.47
CA PRO A 81 7.23 1.83 -14.82
C PRO A 81 7.18 1.87 -13.29
N LYS A 82 7.32 0.70 -12.64
CA LYS A 82 7.18 0.56 -11.19
C LYS A 82 8.39 -0.19 -10.58
N PRO A 83 9.33 0.48 -9.87
CA PRO A 83 10.65 -0.10 -9.61
C PRO A 83 10.66 -1.45 -8.87
N GLY A 84 11.05 -2.53 -9.57
CA GLY A 84 11.16 -3.88 -9.01
C GLY A 84 9.86 -4.52 -8.52
N LEU A 85 8.72 -3.87 -8.74
CA LEU A 85 7.39 -4.37 -8.38
C LEU A 85 6.73 -5.05 -9.59
N VAL A 86 5.80 -5.95 -9.32
CA VAL A 86 4.94 -6.57 -10.34
C VAL A 86 4.08 -5.50 -11.00
N SER A 87 3.98 -5.52 -12.32
CA SER A 87 3.07 -4.68 -13.10
C SER A 87 2.39 -5.51 -14.19
N HIS A 88 1.51 -4.87 -14.98
CA HIS A 88 0.98 -5.50 -16.19
C HIS A 88 2.03 -5.81 -17.27
N VAL A 89 3.26 -5.26 -17.16
CA VAL A 89 4.36 -5.49 -18.11
C VAL A 89 5.20 -6.71 -17.73
N ASP A 90 5.52 -6.87 -16.44
CA ASP A 90 6.38 -7.96 -15.95
C ASP A 90 6.19 -8.24 -14.44
N SER A 91 6.84 -9.30 -13.97
CA SER A 91 6.85 -9.73 -12.56
C SER A 91 7.84 -8.95 -11.67
N GLY A 92 8.53 -7.93 -12.21
CA GLY A 92 9.56 -7.20 -11.50
C GLY A 92 10.61 -8.11 -10.88
N SER A 93 10.84 -7.95 -9.57
CA SER A 93 11.85 -8.71 -8.83
C SER A 93 11.38 -10.08 -8.33
N HIS A 94 10.24 -10.59 -8.81
CA HIS A 94 9.62 -11.82 -8.30
C HIS A 94 9.53 -12.91 -9.35
N ASP A 95 9.64 -14.16 -8.89
CA ASP A 95 9.56 -15.36 -9.73
C ASP A 95 8.25 -16.15 -9.48
N ASP A 96 7.55 -15.83 -8.39
CA ASP A 96 6.40 -16.57 -7.85
C ASP A 96 5.06 -15.85 -8.06
N MET A 97 5.07 -14.62 -8.57
CA MET A 97 3.86 -13.80 -8.77
C MET A 97 3.90 -13.03 -10.10
N SER A 98 2.72 -12.70 -10.60
CA SER A 98 2.48 -12.00 -11.86
C SER A 98 1.26 -11.08 -11.75
N ALA A 99 1.04 -10.21 -12.73
CA ALA A 99 -0.17 -9.37 -12.77
C ALA A 99 -1.46 -10.18 -12.62
N ASP A 100 -1.55 -11.35 -13.27
CA ASP A 100 -2.71 -12.23 -13.18
C ASP A 100 -2.94 -12.76 -11.76
N THR A 101 -1.86 -13.11 -11.06
CA THR A 101 -1.92 -13.51 -9.63
C THR A 101 -2.48 -12.39 -8.77
N PHE A 102 -2.09 -11.13 -9.02
CA PHE A 102 -2.64 -9.97 -8.33
C PHE A 102 -4.09 -9.68 -8.71
N ARG A 103 -4.50 -9.86 -9.97
CA ARG A 103 -5.90 -9.70 -10.41
C ARG A 103 -6.82 -10.71 -9.71
N ARG A 104 -6.42 -11.99 -9.64
CA ARG A 104 -7.15 -13.02 -8.88
C ARG A 104 -7.28 -12.66 -7.40
N SER A 105 -6.18 -12.23 -6.79
CA SER A 105 -6.17 -11.77 -5.40
C SER A 105 -7.14 -10.60 -5.18
N ALA A 106 -7.09 -9.55 -6.01
CA ALA A 106 -8.00 -8.40 -5.87
C ALA A 106 -9.47 -8.80 -5.98
N ALA A 107 -9.80 -9.71 -6.90
CA ALA A 107 -11.15 -10.25 -7.05
C ALA A 107 -11.61 -11.02 -5.79
N ALA A 108 -10.74 -11.88 -5.23
CA ALA A 108 -11.02 -12.64 -4.01
C ALA A 108 -11.21 -11.74 -2.78
N LEU A 109 -10.51 -10.59 -2.73
CA LEU A 109 -10.56 -9.67 -1.60
C LEU A 109 -11.78 -8.73 -1.60
N ARG A 110 -12.39 -8.47 -2.76
CA ARG A 110 -13.55 -7.59 -2.90
C ARG A 110 -14.66 -7.80 -1.86
N PRO A 111 -15.19 -9.01 -1.62
CA PRO A 111 -16.25 -9.21 -0.62
C PRO A 111 -15.81 -8.85 0.80
N PHE A 112 -14.53 -9.05 1.14
CA PHE A 112 -14.01 -8.74 2.47
C PHE A 112 -13.84 -7.23 2.69
N PHE A 113 -13.56 -6.45 1.65
CA PHE A 113 -13.59 -4.99 1.75
C PHE A 113 -14.99 -4.46 2.04
N ALA A 114 -16.04 -5.10 1.47
CA ALA A 114 -17.42 -4.76 1.80
C ALA A 114 -17.74 -5.12 3.25
N GLU A 115 -17.33 -6.31 3.70
CA GLU A 115 -17.55 -6.75 5.08
C GLU A 115 -16.81 -5.87 6.10
N LEU A 116 -15.59 -5.42 5.79
CA LEU A 116 -14.85 -4.48 6.62
C LEU A 116 -15.54 -3.11 6.68
N ALA A 117 -16.07 -2.62 5.56
CA ALA A 117 -16.86 -1.40 5.53
C ALA A 117 -18.15 -1.53 6.38
N ASP A 118 -18.88 -2.64 6.26
CA ASP A 118 -20.08 -2.91 7.09
C ASP A 118 -19.75 -3.08 8.57
N ALA A 119 -18.60 -3.67 8.90
CA ALA A 119 -18.12 -3.77 10.27
C ALA A 119 -17.76 -2.39 10.83
N GLY A 120 -17.09 -1.55 10.03
CA GLY A 120 -16.82 -0.15 10.36
C GLY A 120 -18.09 0.66 10.56
N ALA A 121 -19.08 0.52 9.69
CA ALA A 121 -20.38 1.19 9.80
C ALA A 121 -21.16 0.79 11.06
N ARG A 122 -20.85 -0.35 11.68
CA ARG A 122 -21.40 -0.79 12.98
C ARG A 122 -20.48 -0.47 14.16
N ASP A 123 -19.46 0.35 13.94
CA ASP A 123 -18.41 0.71 14.90
C ASP A 123 -17.74 -0.51 15.56
N ALA A 124 -17.52 -1.58 14.79
CA ALA A 124 -16.98 -2.82 15.32
C ALA A 124 -15.55 -2.64 15.89
N ASN A 125 -15.23 -3.39 16.94
CA ASN A 125 -13.91 -3.36 17.55
C ASN A 125 -12.83 -4.01 16.66
N MET A 126 -11.56 -3.77 16.99
CA MET A 126 -10.42 -4.28 16.21
C MET A 126 -10.36 -5.83 16.15
N ALA A 127 -10.91 -6.54 17.14
CA ALA A 127 -10.95 -8.00 17.12
C ALA A 127 -11.89 -8.53 16.03
N ALA A 128 -13.02 -7.85 15.80
CA ALA A 128 -13.93 -8.17 14.69
C ALA A 128 -13.26 -7.91 13.34
N LEU A 129 -12.64 -6.74 13.15
CA LEU A 129 -11.91 -6.42 11.90
C LEU A 129 -10.80 -7.43 11.62
N ARG A 130 -10.08 -7.87 12.67
CA ARG A 130 -9.03 -8.89 12.53
C ARG A 130 -9.57 -10.24 12.06
N ARG A 131 -10.71 -10.70 12.56
CA ARG A 131 -11.33 -11.95 12.07
C ARG A 131 -11.69 -11.89 10.59
N ILE A 132 -12.17 -10.72 10.13
CA ILE A 132 -12.44 -10.49 8.71
C ILE A 132 -11.13 -10.53 7.91
N GLY A 133 -10.10 -9.80 8.37
CA GLY A 133 -8.79 -9.77 7.72
C GLY A 133 -8.11 -11.16 7.62
N LEU A 134 -8.24 -12.01 8.63
CA LEU A 134 -7.70 -13.38 8.58
C LEU A 134 -8.41 -14.26 7.53
N ARG A 135 -9.74 -14.13 7.40
CA ARG A 135 -10.47 -14.83 6.33
C ARG A 135 -10.12 -14.27 4.95
N ALA A 136 -9.93 -12.97 4.85
CA ALA A 136 -9.47 -12.33 3.62
C ALA A 136 -8.08 -12.81 3.20
N GLU A 137 -7.16 -12.97 4.16
CA GLU A 137 -5.82 -13.52 3.92
C GLU A 137 -5.90 -14.97 3.43
N SER A 138 -6.73 -15.81 4.05
CA SER A 138 -6.97 -17.19 3.59
C SER A 138 -7.50 -17.21 2.16
N ALA A 139 -8.56 -16.45 1.87
CA ALA A 139 -9.17 -16.40 0.55
C ALA A 139 -8.20 -15.88 -0.53
N MET A 140 -7.33 -14.92 -0.16
CA MET A 140 -6.25 -14.47 -1.03
C MET A 140 -5.29 -15.62 -1.34
N LEU A 141 -4.77 -16.29 -0.32
CA LEU A 141 -3.81 -17.39 -0.49
C LEU A 141 -4.41 -18.53 -1.31
N ASP A 142 -5.68 -18.86 -1.10
CA ASP A 142 -6.38 -19.89 -1.88
C ASP A 142 -6.46 -19.49 -3.37
N ALA A 143 -6.84 -18.24 -3.66
CA ALA A 143 -6.94 -17.71 -5.02
C ALA A 143 -5.58 -17.53 -5.73
N THR A 144 -4.50 -17.45 -4.97
CA THR A 144 -3.13 -17.27 -5.48
C THR A 144 -2.26 -18.52 -5.34
N HIS A 145 -2.83 -19.67 -5.00
CA HIS A 145 -2.11 -20.93 -4.80
C HIS A 145 -0.95 -20.81 -3.78
N GLY A 146 -1.21 -20.11 -2.67
CA GLY A 146 -0.28 -19.91 -1.56
C GLY A 146 0.67 -18.72 -1.71
N VAL A 147 0.58 -17.97 -2.81
CA VAL A 147 1.46 -16.82 -3.06
C VAL A 147 0.98 -15.58 -2.30
N ASN A 148 1.88 -15.00 -1.49
CA ASN A 148 1.59 -13.83 -0.69
C ASN A 148 1.65 -12.54 -1.52
N THR A 149 0.50 -12.02 -1.97
CA THR A 149 0.39 -10.80 -2.76
C THR A 149 -0.02 -9.59 -1.91
N HIS A 150 -1.31 -9.37 -1.71
CA HIS A 150 -1.91 -8.17 -1.10
C HIS A 150 -2.01 -8.20 0.43
N ARG A 151 -1.20 -8.98 1.15
CA ARG A 151 -1.35 -9.12 2.60
C ARG A 151 -1.23 -7.78 3.36
N GLY A 152 -0.31 -6.91 2.94
CA GLY A 152 -0.20 -5.57 3.53
C GLY A 152 -1.39 -4.69 3.18
N ALA A 153 -1.87 -4.73 1.94
CA ALA A 153 -3.10 -4.06 1.53
C ALA A 153 -4.36 -4.55 2.28
N ILE A 154 -4.51 -5.86 2.56
CA ILE A 154 -5.62 -6.37 3.40
C ILE A 154 -5.66 -5.64 4.74
N PHE A 155 -4.50 -5.43 5.36
CA PHE A 155 -4.40 -4.73 6.62
C PHE A 155 -4.69 -3.22 6.47
N GLY A 156 -3.91 -2.52 5.64
CA GLY A 156 -4.01 -1.06 5.53
C GLY A 156 -5.27 -0.58 4.81
N LEU A 157 -5.49 -1.04 3.59
CA LEU A 157 -6.66 -0.68 2.80
C LEU A 157 -7.96 -1.19 3.46
N GLY A 158 -7.92 -2.36 4.10
CA GLY A 158 -9.04 -2.88 4.89
C GLY A 158 -9.44 -1.98 6.07
N LEU A 159 -8.46 -1.42 6.80
CA LEU A 159 -8.73 -0.43 7.85
C LEU A 159 -9.32 0.86 7.30
N LEU A 160 -8.86 1.31 6.12
CA LEU A 160 -9.44 2.48 5.44
C LEU A 160 -10.87 2.21 4.97
N CYS A 161 -11.20 1.00 4.50
CA CYS A 161 -12.58 0.60 4.21
C CYS A 161 -13.47 0.64 5.46
N ALA A 162 -12.99 0.14 6.60
CA ALA A 162 -13.71 0.22 7.86
C ALA A 162 -13.92 1.68 8.32
N ALA A 163 -12.91 2.52 8.21
CA ALA A 163 -13.04 3.96 8.51
C ALA A 163 -14.04 4.65 7.58
N ALA A 164 -14.05 4.30 6.30
CA ALA A 164 -15.01 4.82 5.32
C ALA A 164 -16.45 4.43 5.67
N GLY A 165 -16.66 3.17 6.06
CA GLY A 165 -17.97 2.69 6.54
C GLY A 165 -18.43 3.41 7.80
N LEU A 166 -17.54 3.58 8.79
CA LEU A 166 -17.83 4.31 10.03
C LEU A 166 -18.19 5.77 9.75
N ARG A 167 -17.46 6.42 8.83
CA ARG A 167 -17.70 7.82 8.44
C ARG A 167 -19.02 8.00 7.69
N ALA A 168 -19.43 7.02 6.90
CA ALA A 168 -20.68 7.07 6.14
C ALA A 168 -21.92 6.75 6.99
N ALA A 169 -21.76 6.23 8.20
CA ALA A 169 -22.87 5.84 9.05
C ALA A 169 -23.57 7.06 9.68
N SER A 170 -24.89 7.15 9.49
CA SER A 170 -25.71 8.32 9.87
C SER A 170 -25.70 8.67 11.37
N HIS A 171 -25.29 7.74 12.23
CA HIS A 171 -25.23 7.95 13.69
C HIS A 171 -23.92 8.60 14.16
N VAL A 172 -23.00 8.98 13.24
CA VAL A 172 -21.74 9.65 13.59
C VAL A 172 -21.50 10.95 12.79
N PRO A 173 -22.36 11.99 12.90
CA PRO A 173 -22.26 13.20 12.07
C PRO A 173 -20.93 13.96 12.26
N HIS A 174 -20.37 13.95 13.47
CA HIS A 174 -19.15 14.67 13.81
C HIS A 174 -17.90 14.16 13.09
N ARG A 175 -17.93 12.95 12.51
CA ARG A 175 -16.79 12.36 11.78
C ARG A 175 -16.80 12.66 10.28
N ALA A 176 -17.83 13.34 9.76
CA ALA A 176 -17.94 13.64 8.33
C ALA A 176 -16.76 14.47 7.78
N ALA A 177 -16.13 15.28 8.62
CA ALA A 177 -14.97 16.11 8.25
C ALA A 177 -13.61 15.44 8.51
N ALA A 178 -13.57 14.33 9.25
CA ALA A 178 -12.32 13.65 9.59
C ALA A 178 -11.76 12.88 8.38
N THR A 179 -10.43 12.86 8.24
CA THR A 179 -9.76 11.97 7.29
C THR A 179 -9.96 10.52 7.73
N LEU A 180 -9.97 9.58 6.77
CA LEU A 180 -10.04 8.15 7.11
C LEU A 180 -8.92 7.72 8.05
N GLY A 181 -7.71 8.25 7.84
CA GLY A 181 -6.56 8.02 8.72
C GLY A 181 -6.80 8.47 10.16
N ALA A 182 -7.36 9.68 10.36
CA ALA A 182 -7.69 10.18 11.69
C ALA A 182 -8.70 9.27 12.39
N ILE A 183 -9.72 8.78 11.67
CA ILE A 183 -10.69 7.83 12.18
C ILE A 183 -10.00 6.52 12.60
N VAL A 184 -9.06 6.01 11.80
CA VAL A 184 -8.31 4.78 12.17
C VAL A 184 -7.47 4.98 13.42
N ALA A 185 -6.72 6.08 13.51
CA ALA A 185 -5.88 6.39 14.66
C ALA A 185 -6.70 6.51 15.94
N GLU A 186 -7.79 7.28 15.90
CA GLU A 186 -8.71 7.48 17.02
C GLU A 186 -9.38 6.16 17.44
N ARG A 187 -9.96 5.43 16.48
CA ARG A 187 -10.84 4.30 16.80
C ARG A 187 -10.11 3.01 17.11
N TRP A 188 -9.02 2.73 16.39
CA TRP A 188 -8.33 1.44 16.43
C TRP A 188 -6.84 1.55 16.74
N GLY A 189 -6.23 2.74 16.75
CA GLY A 189 -4.78 2.93 16.93
C GLY A 189 -4.21 2.23 18.17
N ALA A 190 -4.82 2.42 19.34
CA ALA A 190 -4.39 1.77 20.59
C ALA A 190 -4.51 0.24 20.54
N ALA A 191 -5.51 -0.30 19.83
CA ALA A 191 -5.71 -1.74 19.66
C ALA A 191 -4.78 -2.34 18.59
N ILE A 192 -4.39 -1.55 17.57
CA ILE A 192 -3.39 -1.90 16.58
C ILE A 192 -2.02 -2.02 17.25
N VAL A 193 -1.64 -1.10 18.13
CA VAL A 193 -0.35 -1.18 18.85
C VAL A 193 -0.30 -2.41 19.76
N ARG A 194 -1.35 -2.64 20.56
CA ARG A 194 -1.42 -3.75 21.54
C ARG A 194 -1.74 -5.13 20.94
N GLY A 195 -2.15 -5.19 19.67
CA GLY A 195 -2.57 -6.46 19.05
C GLY A 195 -1.47 -7.52 18.93
N PRO A 196 -1.83 -8.79 18.68
CA PRO A 196 -0.87 -9.86 18.44
C PRO A 196 0.01 -9.55 17.23
N ARG A 197 1.29 -9.94 17.28
CA ARG A 197 2.27 -9.76 16.20
C ARG A 197 2.45 -11.08 15.46
N ALA A 198 2.39 -11.05 14.13
CA ALA A 198 2.71 -12.20 13.30
C ALA A 198 4.24 -12.31 13.20
N LEU A 199 4.85 -13.00 14.17
CA LEU A 199 6.31 -13.06 14.37
C LEU A 199 7.07 -13.53 13.12
N ASP A 200 6.44 -14.39 12.32
CA ASP A 200 7.08 -15.01 11.15
C ASP A 200 6.81 -14.27 9.83
N SER A 201 6.11 -13.13 9.88
CA SER A 201 5.95 -12.30 8.68
C SER A 201 7.25 -11.56 8.33
N HIS A 202 7.57 -11.46 7.05
CA HIS A 202 8.74 -10.72 6.56
C HIS A 202 8.81 -9.30 7.13
N GLY A 203 7.67 -8.62 7.19
CA GLY A 203 7.56 -7.25 7.70
C GLY A 203 7.85 -7.13 9.19
N GLU A 204 7.35 -8.04 10.02
CA GLU A 204 7.62 -8.04 11.47
C GLU A 204 9.08 -8.42 11.76
N CYS A 205 9.64 -9.39 11.04
CA CYS A 205 11.05 -9.76 11.13
C CYS A 205 11.96 -8.57 10.80
N ALA A 206 11.70 -7.87 9.68
CA ALA A 206 12.44 -6.67 9.31
C ALA A 206 12.26 -5.54 10.34
N SER A 207 11.03 -5.31 10.81
CA SER A 207 10.73 -4.29 11.82
C SER A 207 11.52 -4.52 13.12
N ARG A 208 11.56 -5.76 13.59
CA ARG A 208 12.34 -6.14 14.78
C ARG A 208 13.84 -6.01 14.57
N ARG A 209 14.34 -6.46 13.42
CA ARG A 209 15.77 -6.45 13.12
C ARG A 209 16.33 -5.02 12.97
N TYR A 210 15.58 -4.12 12.36
CA TYR A 210 16.05 -2.78 11.99
C TYR A 210 15.44 -1.66 12.84
N GLY A 211 14.54 -1.97 13.77
CA GLY A 211 13.92 -0.99 14.67
C GLY A 211 12.91 -0.05 13.99
N VAL A 212 12.33 -0.46 12.87
CA VAL A 212 11.36 0.34 12.11
C VAL A 212 9.92 -0.01 12.52
N GLY A 213 9.01 0.97 12.47
CA GLY A 213 7.63 0.80 12.94
C GLY A 213 6.72 -0.04 12.02
N GLY A 214 7.04 -0.11 10.73
CA GLY A 214 6.31 -0.87 9.72
C GLY A 214 4.84 -0.48 9.57
N ALA A 215 4.06 -1.35 8.92
CA ALA A 215 2.65 -1.11 8.60
C ALA A 215 1.78 -0.81 9.84
N ARG A 216 2.15 -1.33 11.01
CA ARG A 216 1.39 -1.11 12.26
C ARG A 216 1.55 0.30 12.81
N ALA A 217 2.77 0.83 12.82
CA ALA A 217 3.01 2.20 13.24
C ALA A 217 2.34 3.17 12.26
N GLU A 218 2.46 2.89 10.96
CA GLU A 218 1.77 3.64 9.90
C GLU A 218 0.25 3.68 10.16
N ALA A 219 -0.40 2.53 10.34
CA ALA A 219 -1.85 2.48 10.59
C ALA A 219 -2.26 3.12 11.93
N ALA A 220 -1.51 2.87 13.01
CA ALA A 220 -1.82 3.43 14.32
C ALA A 220 -1.67 4.96 14.37
N GLY A 221 -0.75 5.51 13.58
CA GLY A 221 -0.58 6.96 13.39
C GLY A 221 -1.56 7.59 12.39
N GLY A 222 -2.48 6.81 11.81
CA GLY A 222 -3.46 7.33 10.85
C GLY A 222 -2.92 7.50 9.44
N PHE A 223 -1.98 6.64 9.04
CA PHE A 223 -1.36 6.60 7.71
C PHE A 223 -0.67 7.90 7.28
N PRO A 224 0.27 8.44 8.08
CA PRO A 224 0.95 9.69 7.76
C PRO A 224 1.60 9.68 6.37
N SER A 225 2.17 8.56 5.93
CA SER A 225 2.81 8.45 4.61
C SER A 225 1.78 8.49 3.47
N VAL A 226 0.58 7.95 3.68
CA VAL A 226 -0.51 8.04 2.69
C VAL A 226 -0.88 9.49 2.43
N TYR A 227 -1.06 10.28 3.49
CA TYR A 227 -1.53 11.66 3.39
C TYR A 227 -0.40 12.64 3.03
N THR A 228 0.75 12.57 3.70
CA THR A 228 1.83 13.55 3.52
C THR A 228 2.73 13.29 2.30
N LEU A 229 2.79 12.04 1.83
CA LEU A 229 3.61 11.66 0.68
C LEU A 229 2.73 11.25 -0.51
N GLY A 230 1.97 10.16 -0.39
CA GLY A 230 1.35 9.54 -1.56
C GLY A 230 0.22 10.37 -2.19
N VAL A 231 -0.74 10.84 -1.40
CA VAL A 231 -1.85 11.70 -1.90
C VAL A 231 -1.30 13.01 -2.47
N HIS A 232 -0.33 13.62 -1.78
CA HIS A 232 0.32 14.85 -2.22
C HIS A 232 1.07 14.64 -3.54
N ALA A 233 1.83 13.55 -3.66
CA ALA A 233 2.54 13.22 -4.88
C ALA A 233 1.61 12.96 -6.08
N LEU A 234 0.44 12.37 -5.86
CA LEU A 234 -0.58 12.22 -6.91
C LEU A 234 -1.08 13.59 -7.40
N ALA A 235 -1.27 14.55 -6.49
CA ALA A 235 -1.69 15.91 -6.83
C ALA A 235 -0.59 16.71 -7.55
N ASP A 236 0.64 16.67 -7.02
CA ASP A 236 1.81 17.33 -7.62
C ASP A 236 2.06 16.82 -9.04
N ALA A 237 2.00 15.50 -9.22
CA ALA A 237 2.24 14.89 -10.51
C ALA A 237 1.17 15.25 -11.55
N ALA A 238 -0.07 15.52 -11.13
CA ALA A 238 -1.11 16.02 -12.02
C ALA A 238 -0.79 17.43 -12.56
N GLN A 239 0.03 18.21 -11.84
CA GLN A 239 0.56 19.49 -12.33
C GLN A 239 1.80 19.29 -13.22
N LEU A 240 2.69 18.37 -12.84
CA LEU A 240 3.92 18.08 -13.57
C LEU A 240 3.68 17.40 -14.93
N ALA A 241 2.65 16.55 -15.02
CA ALA A 241 2.28 15.82 -16.23
C ALA A 241 0.75 15.83 -16.42
N PRO A 242 0.15 16.99 -16.80
CA PRO A 242 -1.29 17.13 -16.94
C PRO A 242 -1.89 16.12 -17.91
N GLY A 243 -3.03 15.53 -17.55
CA GLY A 243 -3.71 14.54 -18.38
C GLY A 243 -3.05 13.15 -18.43
N ASN A 244 -1.98 12.92 -17.66
CA ASN A 244 -1.30 11.63 -17.61
C ASN A 244 -1.47 10.95 -16.22
N PRO A 245 -2.55 10.19 -16.01
CA PRO A 245 -2.81 9.54 -14.72
C PRO A 245 -1.79 8.43 -14.41
N GLU A 246 -1.20 7.76 -15.40
CA GLU A 246 -0.14 6.78 -15.15
C GLU A 246 1.12 7.43 -14.61
N ALA A 247 1.55 8.55 -15.21
CA ALA A 247 2.65 9.34 -14.69
C ALA A 247 2.41 9.78 -13.24
N ALA A 248 1.17 10.14 -12.87
CA ALA A 248 0.85 10.47 -11.48
C ALA A 248 1.10 9.29 -10.52
N ARG A 249 0.69 8.08 -10.90
CA ARG A 249 0.92 6.86 -10.11
C ARG A 249 2.39 6.50 -10.00
N VAL A 250 3.14 6.61 -11.11
CA VAL A 250 4.59 6.40 -11.12
C VAL A 250 5.26 7.40 -10.19
N HIS A 251 4.94 8.70 -10.30
CA HIS A 251 5.53 9.73 -9.45
C HIS A 251 5.28 9.46 -7.96
N ALA A 252 4.03 9.14 -7.59
CA ALA A 252 3.68 8.79 -6.22
C ALA A 252 4.41 7.54 -5.72
N CYS A 253 4.58 6.52 -6.56
CA CYS A 253 5.42 5.35 -6.25
C CYS A 253 6.85 5.75 -5.88
N PHE A 254 7.48 6.62 -6.69
CA PHE A 254 8.83 7.11 -6.44
C PHE A 254 8.93 7.95 -5.17
N VAL A 255 7.95 8.83 -4.90
CA VAL A 255 7.90 9.62 -3.64
C VAL A 255 7.80 8.70 -2.43
N LEU A 256 6.93 7.68 -2.48
CA LEU A 256 6.79 6.71 -1.38
C LEU A 256 8.09 5.93 -1.15
N ILE A 257 8.72 5.40 -2.21
CA ILE A 257 10.01 4.69 -2.12
C ILE A 257 11.10 5.59 -1.52
N ALA A 258 11.11 6.88 -1.83
CA ALA A 258 12.11 7.83 -1.33
C ALA A 258 11.94 8.16 0.17
N GLY A 259 10.71 8.05 0.69
CA GLY A 259 10.33 8.62 1.98
C GLY A 259 10.05 7.61 3.11
N ILE A 260 9.89 6.32 2.80
CA ILE A 260 9.54 5.31 3.81
C ILE A 260 10.68 4.32 4.07
N ASP A 261 10.68 3.76 5.28
CA ASP A 261 11.48 2.59 5.63
C ASP A 261 10.74 1.31 5.25
N ASP A 262 10.80 0.94 3.97
CA ASP A 262 10.06 -0.18 3.42
C ASP A 262 10.57 -1.52 3.99
N THR A 263 9.71 -2.21 4.75
CA THR A 263 10.06 -3.48 5.39
C THR A 263 10.31 -4.62 4.39
N ASN A 264 9.73 -4.59 3.19
CA ASN A 264 10.03 -5.57 2.14
C ASN A 264 11.42 -5.34 1.54
N LEU A 265 11.85 -4.08 1.36
CA LEU A 265 13.22 -3.77 0.95
C LEU A 265 14.22 -4.22 2.03
N LEU A 266 13.96 -3.89 3.30
CA LEU A 266 14.79 -4.30 4.42
C LEU A 266 14.89 -5.83 4.55
N HIS A 267 13.81 -6.55 4.29
CA HIS A 267 13.81 -8.01 4.28
C HIS A 267 14.66 -8.59 3.14
N ARG A 268 14.51 -8.07 1.91
CA ARG A 268 15.18 -8.62 0.71
C ARG A 268 16.64 -8.19 0.57
N GLY A 269 16.96 -6.94 0.90
CA GLY A 269 18.26 -6.33 0.64
C GLY A 269 18.91 -5.65 1.85
N GLY A 270 18.29 -5.72 3.03
CA GLY A 270 18.79 -5.04 4.23
C GLY A 270 18.86 -3.52 4.08
N LEU A 271 19.70 -2.90 4.91
CA LEU A 271 19.91 -1.45 4.89
C LEU A 271 20.48 -0.98 3.55
N ASP A 272 21.41 -1.73 2.95
CA ASP A 272 22.00 -1.38 1.65
C ASP A 272 20.95 -1.35 0.54
N GLY A 273 20.04 -2.33 0.53
CA GLY A 273 18.91 -2.37 -0.39
C GLY A 273 17.95 -1.20 -0.22
N LEU A 274 17.62 -0.85 1.04
CA LEU A 274 16.77 0.30 1.34
C LEU A 274 17.44 1.62 0.91
N VAL A 275 18.70 1.83 1.26
CA VAL A 275 19.46 3.03 0.90
C VAL A 275 19.60 3.18 -0.62
N PHE A 276 19.89 2.09 -1.33
CA PHE A 276 19.92 2.08 -2.79
C PHE A 276 18.58 2.51 -3.39
N ALA A 277 17.48 1.95 -2.90
CA ALA A 277 16.15 2.24 -3.41
C ALA A 277 15.76 3.70 -3.16
N GLN A 278 15.93 4.18 -1.93
CA GLN A 278 15.66 5.56 -1.56
C GLN A 278 16.51 6.55 -2.36
N ARG A 279 17.80 6.27 -2.54
CA ARG A 279 18.69 7.12 -3.34
C ARG A 279 18.25 7.16 -4.80
N THR A 280 17.99 6.00 -5.40
CA THR A 280 17.54 5.90 -6.80
C THR A 280 16.24 6.68 -7.00
N ALA A 281 15.32 6.56 -6.05
CA ALA A 281 14.06 7.29 -6.12
C ALA A 281 14.23 8.80 -5.96
N ARG A 282 15.05 9.25 -4.99
CA ARG A 282 15.39 10.67 -4.81
C ARG A 282 16.10 11.24 -6.04
N ASP A 283 16.99 10.49 -6.68
CA ASP A 283 17.69 10.91 -7.89
C ASP A 283 16.72 11.11 -9.07
N PHE A 284 15.71 10.24 -9.22
CA PHE A 284 14.63 10.41 -10.19
C PHE A 284 13.83 11.69 -9.93
N LEU A 285 13.38 11.90 -8.68
CA LEU A 285 12.60 13.07 -8.28
C LEU A 285 13.40 14.37 -8.43
N ALA A 286 14.68 14.38 -8.03
CA ALA A 286 15.57 15.53 -8.15
C ALA A 286 15.89 15.92 -9.61
N ARG A 287 15.61 15.05 -10.59
CA ARG A 287 15.74 15.36 -12.02
C ARG A 287 14.43 15.82 -12.66
N GLY A 288 13.43 16.18 -11.84
CA GLY A 288 12.12 16.66 -12.28
C GLY A 288 11.02 15.60 -12.23
N GLY A 289 11.32 14.39 -11.74
CA GLY A 289 10.37 13.30 -11.67
C GLY A 289 9.68 13.06 -13.02
N VAL A 290 8.35 13.05 -13.02
CA VAL A 290 7.55 12.86 -14.24
C VAL A 290 7.36 14.12 -15.08
N GLY A 291 7.75 15.29 -14.56
CA GLY A 291 7.72 16.55 -15.34
C GLY A 291 8.90 16.70 -16.30
N ALA A 292 9.88 15.80 -16.25
CA ALA A 292 11.03 15.87 -17.14
C ALA A 292 10.82 15.01 -18.39
N ILE A 293 11.30 15.48 -19.55
CA ILE A 293 10.98 14.88 -20.86
C ILE A 293 11.39 13.40 -21.00
N ASP A 294 12.46 12.98 -20.34
CA ASP A 294 13.00 11.62 -20.33
C ASP A 294 12.60 10.82 -19.07
N TRP A 295 11.52 11.20 -18.38
CA TRP A 295 11.11 10.53 -17.14
C TRP A 295 10.84 9.04 -17.34
N HIS A 296 10.18 8.65 -18.43
CA HIS A 296 9.75 7.26 -18.64
C HIS A 296 10.95 6.32 -18.79
N SER A 297 11.94 6.68 -19.63
CA SER A 297 13.16 5.88 -19.81
C SER A 297 13.97 5.76 -18.51
N ARG A 298 14.01 6.82 -17.69
CA ARG A 298 14.66 6.79 -16.38
C ARG A 298 13.91 5.93 -15.36
N ALA A 299 12.58 5.97 -15.37
CA ALA A 299 11.76 5.11 -14.53
C ALA A 299 11.93 3.62 -14.92
N VAL A 300 12.00 3.30 -16.21
CA VAL A 300 12.34 1.94 -16.71
C VAL A 300 13.75 1.54 -16.27
N ALA A 301 14.74 2.43 -16.37
CA ALA A 301 16.11 2.14 -15.92
C ALA A 301 16.18 1.87 -14.41
N ALA A 302 15.47 2.67 -13.60
CA ALA A 302 15.34 2.44 -12.17
C ALA A 302 14.68 1.08 -11.88
N HIS A 303 13.61 0.74 -12.60
CA HIS A 303 12.96 -0.57 -12.49
C HIS A 303 13.94 -1.72 -12.75
N ARG A 304 14.66 -1.69 -13.88
CA ARG A 304 15.66 -2.73 -14.20
C ARG A 304 16.76 -2.83 -13.13
N ALA A 305 17.18 -1.70 -12.56
CA ALA A 305 18.19 -1.68 -11.51
C ALA A 305 17.71 -2.32 -10.20
N PHE A 306 16.41 -2.22 -9.89
CA PHE A 306 15.79 -2.92 -8.76
C PHE A 306 15.67 -4.42 -9.04
N VAL A 307 15.23 -4.81 -10.24
CA VAL A 307 15.13 -6.22 -10.67
C VAL A 307 16.48 -6.92 -10.58
N ALA A 308 17.54 -6.30 -11.12
CA ALA A 308 18.90 -6.85 -11.06
C ALA A 308 19.41 -7.08 -9.63
N ARG A 309 18.85 -6.37 -8.63
CA ARG A 309 19.20 -6.50 -7.21
C ARG A 309 18.16 -7.32 -6.43
N ARG A 310 17.14 -7.84 -7.10
CA ARG A 310 15.97 -8.49 -6.49
C ARG A 310 15.32 -7.65 -5.39
N LEU A 311 15.25 -6.34 -5.57
CA LEU A 311 14.62 -5.41 -4.64
C LEU A 311 13.17 -5.16 -5.04
N SER A 312 12.25 -5.20 -4.07
CA SER A 312 10.84 -4.94 -4.33
C SER A 312 10.23 -4.14 -3.17
N PRO A 313 9.88 -2.86 -3.39
CA PRO A 313 9.29 -1.99 -2.38
C PRO A 313 7.79 -2.24 -2.19
N GLY A 314 7.45 -3.40 -1.64
CA GLY A 314 6.04 -3.80 -1.47
C GLY A 314 5.27 -2.94 -0.47
N GLY A 315 5.93 -2.39 0.55
CA GLY A 315 5.29 -1.42 1.44
C GLY A 315 4.90 -0.14 0.72
N ALA A 316 5.75 0.35 -0.20
CA ALA A 316 5.41 1.48 -1.05
C ALA A 316 4.26 1.17 -2.03
N ALA A 317 4.16 -0.06 -2.54
CA ALA A 317 3.04 -0.51 -3.36
C ALA A 317 1.72 -0.50 -2.58
N ASP A 318 1.71 -1.05 -1.37
CA ASP A 318 0.52 -1.03 -0.50
C ASP A 318 0.09 0.41 -0.20
N LEU A 319 1.05 1.30 0.12
CA LEU A 319 0.76 2.70 0.37
C LEU A 319 0.27 3.45 -0.88
N LEU A 320 0.77 3.10 -2.07
CA LEU A 320 0.27 3.67 -3.32
C LEU A 320 -1.20 3.31 -3.54
N ALA A 321 -1.59 2.04 -3.32
CA ALA A 321 -2.98 1.64 -3.39
C ALA A 321 -3.86 2.37 -2.37
N MET A 322 -3.37 2.58 -1.14
CA MET A 322 -4.06 3.34 -0.11
C MET A 322 -4.21 4.82 -0.47
N SER A 323 -3.17 5.46 -1.02
CA SER A 323 -3.23 6.85 -1.50
C SER A 323 -4.19 7.01 -2.66
N LEU A 324 -4.23 6.06 -3.60
CA LEU A 324 -5.22 6.05 -4.68
C LEU A 324 -6.65 5.93 -4.14
N PHE A 325 -6.86 5.07 -3.14
CA PHE A 325 -8.17 4.92 -2.51
C PHE A 325 -8.62 6.20 -1.80
N VAL A 326 -7.75 6.78 -0.97
CA VAL A 326 -8.03 8.03 -0.26
C VAL A 326 -8.27 9.17 -1.25
N ALA A 327 -7.44 9.33 -2.28
CA ALA A 327 -7.62 10.37 -3.29
C ALA A 327 -8.92 10.20 -4.08
N ALA A 328 -9.36 8.97 -4.36
CA ALA A 328 -10.63 8.74 -5.05
C ALA A 328 -11.85 8.92 -4.12
N TYR A 329 -11.73 8.55 -2.84
CA TYR A 329 -12.83 8.63 -1.88
C TYR A 329 -13.02 10.05 -1.31
N ASP A 330 -11.94 10.81 -1.15
CA ASP A 330 -11.91 12.18 -0.62
C ASP A 330 -11.55 13.25 -1.68
N GLY A 331 -11.57 12.91 -2.97
CA GLY A 331 -11.01 13.73 -4.05
C GLY A 331 -11.58 15.15 -4.22
N SER A 332 -12.79 15.41 -3.72
CA SER A 332 -13.36 16.78 -3.64
C SER A 332 -12.84 17.57 -2.43
N ARG A 333 -12.45 16.89 -1.34
CA ARG A 333 -11.99 17.50 -0.07
C ARG A 333 -10.48 17.74 -0.04
N LEU A 334 -9.68 16.90 -0.69
CA LEU A 334 -8.21 16.97 -0.64
C LEU A 334 -7.61 18.08 -1.51
N ARG A 335 -8.36 18.63 -2.48
CA ARG A 335 -7.91 19.72 -3.37
C ARG A 335 -7.71 21.07 -2.67
N ALA A 336 -8.08 21.18 -1.39
CA ALA A 336 -7.97 22.41 -0.60
C ALA A 336 -6.71 22.49 0.28
N ALA A 337 -5.86 21.44 0.31
CA ALA A 337 -4.64 21.45 1.12
C ALA A 337 -3.47 22.11 0.37
N PRO A 338 -2.65 22.96 1.04
CA PRO A 338 -1.47 23.55 0.43
C PRO A 338 -0.40 22.46 0.16
N PRO A 339 0.44 22.65 -0.87
CA PRO A 339 1.53 21.72 -1.17
C PRO A 339 2.48 21.62 0.03
N ILE A 340 2.82 20.40 0.43
CA ILE A 340 3.84 20.13 1.45
C ILE A 340 5.16 19.88 0.72
N GLU A 341 6.20 20.63 1.06
CA GLU A 341 7.52 20.38 0.50
C GLU A 341 8.00 18.98 0.89
N PRO A 342 8.54 18.19 -0.07
CA PRO A 342 9.04 16.87 0.25
C PRO A 342 10.21 16.99 1.25
N PRO A 343 10.38 16.02 2.17
CA PRO A 343 11.42 16.08 3.20
C PRO A 343 12.85 15.88 2.65
N TRP A 344 13.04 15.85 1.33
CA TRP A 344 14.34 15.75 0.66
C TRP A 344 14.57 16.89 -0.34
N PRO A 345 15.84 17.30 -0.58
CA PRO A 345 16.13 18.44 -1.44
C PRO A 345 15.67 18.22 -2.89
N THR A 346 14.74 19.06 -3.37
CA THR A 346 14.38 19.14 -4.80
C THR A 346 15.26 20.17 -5.51
N ARG A 347 15.27 20.18 -6.86
CA ARG A 347 15.95 21.25 -7.62
C ARG A 347 15.44 22.65 -7.25
N ALA A 348 14.16 22.79 -6.92
CA ALA A 348 13.57 24.03 -6.44
C ALA A 348 14.10 24.44 -5.05
N ASN A 349 14.48 23.48 -4.21
CA ASN A 349 14.99 23.72 -2.85
C ASN A 349 16.54 23.66 -2.75
N ARG A 350 17.26 23.58 -3.88
CA ARG A 350 18.70 23.85 -3.87
C ARG A 350 18.91 25.36 -3.85
N ARG A 351 19.01 25.94 -2.65
CA ARG A 351 19.70 27.22 -2.52
C ARG A 351 21.06 27.05 -3.18
N GLN A 352 21.35 27.86 -4.20
CA GLN A 352 22.71 27.97 -4.73
C GLN A 352 23.62 28.24 -3.53
N PRO A 353 24.76 27.53 -3.37
CA PRO A 353 25.71 27.92 -2.35
C PRO A 353 26.10 29.37 -2.66
N GLU A 354 25.70 30.29 -1.79
CA GLU A 354 26.16 31.67 -1.86
C GLU A 354 27.68 31.62 -1.91
N ARG A 355 28.24 32.10 -3.02
CA ARG A 355 29.67 32.34 -3.16
C ARG A 355 30.02 33.54 -2.29
N SER A 356 30.00 33.36 -0.97
CA SER A 356 30.59 34.28 -0.02
C SER A 356 31.96 33.74 0.35
N ALA A 357 32.91 33.99 -0.55
CA ALA A 357 34.32 33.87 -0.25
C ALA A 357 34.68 34.94 0.79
N THR A 358 34.73 34.55 2.06
CA THR A 358 35.57 35.23 3.05
C THR A 358 36.55 34.21 3.59
N VAL A 359 37.75 34.27 3.03
CA VAL A 359 38.95 33.62 3.56
C VAL A 359 39.12 34.09 5.00
N ARG A 360 38.93 33.18 5.97
CA ARG A 360 39.46 33.35 7.32
C ARG A 360 40.76 32.58 7.42
N THR A 361 41.85 33.33 7.45
CA THR A 361 43.21 32.88 7.74
C THR A 361 43.26 32.20 9.13
N PRO A 362 43.98 31.08 9.31
CA PRO A 362 44.20 30.51 10.64
C PRO A 362 45.23 31.35 11.41
N PRO A 363 45.11 31.51 12.74
CA PRO A 363 46.15 32.15 13.51
C PRO A 363 47.34 31.21 13.69
N ASP A 364 48.48 31.72 13.30
CA ASP A 364 49.82 31.18 13.47
C ASP A 364 50.14 30.98 14.96
N ARG A 365 50.54 29.77 15.37
CA ARG A 365 51.14 29.51 16.69
C ARG A 365 52.54 28.93 16.50
N ALA A 366 53.47 29.80 16.14
CA ALA A 366 54.88 29.61 16.45
C ALA A 366 55.10 30.01 17.92
N ARG A 367 55.35 29.04 18.80
CA ARG A 367 56.10 29.27 20.05
C ARG A 367 57.41 28.52 19.93
N GLY A 368 58.48 29.29 19.82
CA GLY A 368 59.86 28.85 19.83
C GLY A 368 60.25 28.21 21.16
N VAL A 369 61.11 27.22 21.01
CA VAL A 369 61.85 26.48 22.02
C VAL A 369 62.77 27.42 22.80
N GLN A 370 62.80 27.32 24.13
CA GLN A 370 64.06 27.37 24.87
C GLN A 370 64.06 26.32 26.00
N ALA A 371 65.16 25.59 26.03
CA ALA A 371 65.46 24.49 26.91
C ALA A 371 65.94 24.99 28.27
N GLU A 372 65.65 24.24 29.32
CA GLU A 372 66.49 24.24 30.52
C GLU A 372 66.50 22.86 31.17
N VAL A 373 67.68 22.56 31.72
CA VAL A 373 68.27 21.26 32.01
C VAL A 373 68.04 20.91 33.46
N SER A 374 67.56 19.69 33.76
CA SER A 374 68.09 18.81 34.83
C SER A 374 67.17 17.62 35.07
N ALA A 375 67.63 16.44 34.69
CA ALA A 375 67.14 15.18 35.24
C ALA A 375 68.35 14.37 35.71
N ASP A 376 68.63 14.47 37.01
CA ASP A 376 69.47 13.53 37.74
C ASP A 376 68.68 12.23 37.92
N ARG A 377 69.04 11.18 37.18
CA ARG A 377 68.74 9.81 37.57
C ARG A 377 69.98 8.94 37.43
N ARG A 378 70.38 8.44 38.59
CA ARG A 378 71.48 7.53 38.83
C ARG A 378 71.39 6.26 37.98
N ARG A 379 72.60 5.79 37.69
CA ARG A 379 73.03 4.69 36.83
C ARG A 379 72.91 3.31 37.54
N PRO A 380 73.36 2.18 36.94
CA PRO A 380 72.58 0.95 36.77
C PRO A 380 73.14 -0.23 37.56
N GLN A 381 72.48 -1.40 37.52
CA GLN A 381 73.18 -2.68 37.70
C GLN A 381 72.77 -3.73 36.65
N ARG A 382 73.81 -4.25 36.00
CA ARG A 382 73.88 -5.37 35.06
C ARG A 382 74.02 -6.70 35.83
N ARG A 383 73.62 -7.81 35.19
CA ARG A 383 74.38 -9.09 34.95
C ARG A 383 73.37 -10.25 34.80
N THR A 384 73.20 -10.84 33.61
CA THR A 384 73.90 -12.02 33.02
C THR A 384 73.77 -13.29 33.90
N GLU A 385 72.85 -14.22 33.57
CA GLU A 385 73.04 -15.53 32.88
C GLU A 385 73.21 -16.71 33.87
N PRO A 386 73.08 -18.01 33.48
CA PRO A 386 72.57 -18.62 32.25
C PRO A 386 71.54 -19.77 32.47
N SER A 387 70.99 -20.29 31.37
CA SER A 387 70.24 -21.55 31.31
C SER A 387 71.05 -22.77 31.76
N ARG A 388 70.48 -23.55 32.69
CA ARG A 388 70.21 -24.98 32.55
C ARG A 388 68.98 -25.34 33.36
#